data_AF-A0A7C9AYW6-F1
#
_entry.id   AF-A0A7C9AYW6-F1
#
_cell.length_a   1.000
_cell.length_b   1.000
_cell.length_c   1.000
_cell.angle_alpha   90.00
_cell.angle_beta   90.00
_cell.angle_gamma   90.00
#
_symmetry.space_group_name_H-M   'P 1'
#
loop_
_entity.id
_entity.type
_entity.pdbx_description
1 polymer ?
#
loop_
_entity_poly.entity_id
_entity_poly.type
_entity_poly.pdbx_seq_one_letter_code
_entity_poly.pdbx_strand_id
1 'polypeptide(L)'
;AAGVKVVMATDLLALTMLKPPGELGADIVVGSAQRFGVPMGYGGPHAAFLATSQEYKRLMPGRIIGVSVDASGKTALRMAMQTREQHIRRDKATSNICTAQALLANMAAMYAVYHGPEGLKTIAQRVHGLAGTFAAGLKKLGRAEVQGLPFFDTVKVKCADAKAVADQAHKHEMNLRLVDQNTVTVSFDETTTLEDVDKLFKIFSGGKPVTFTAASIAPEVENAIPASLVRESPYLTHPIFNSYHTEHELLRYLHRLQSKDLSLCHSMIPLGSCTMKLNATTEMMPVTWPNFTDIHPFAPTEQAQGYQEMFQDLGELLCTITGFDSFSLQPNAGAAGEYAGLMAIRAYHMAHGDHHRNVCIIPVSAHGTNPASAAMCGMKIVSVGTDAKGNINIEELKKAAEANKENLAALMVTYPSTHGVYEEGIDEICKIIHDNGGQVYMDGANMNAQVGLTSPGFIGADVCHLNLHKTFCIPHGGGGPGMGPIGVKKHLAPYLPSHPVVPTGGIPAPDKSQPLGTISAAPWGSALILPISYTYIAMMGSKGLTEASKQAILNANYMAKRLENHYPILFRGVNGTVAHEFIIDLRGFKNT
;
A
#
# COMPACT_ATOMS: atom_id res chain seq x y z
N ALA A 1 -24.82 24.45 -4.28
CA ALA A 1 -24.02 25.64 -3.93
C ALA A 1 -22.61 25.47 -4.52
N ALA A 2 -22.11 26.44 -5.29
CA ALA A 2 -20.83 26.48 -6.05
C ALA A 2 -20.49 25.33 -7.04
N GLY A 3 -21.13 24.17 -6.99
CA GLY A 3 -20.82 23.03 -7.87
C GLY A 3 -19.56 22.25 -7.49
N VAL A 4 -18.95 22.58 -6.34
CA VAL A 4 -17.74 21.93 -5.81
C VAL A 4 -18.13 20.73 -4.94
N LYS A 5 -17.32 19.67 -4.97
CA LYS A 5 -17.51 18.47 -4.16
C LYS A 5 -16.69 18.55 -2.88
N VAL A 6 -17.25 18.05 -1.77
CA VAL A 6 -16.60 18.05 -0.45
C VAL A 6 -16.11 16.64 -0.12
N VAL A 7 -14.80 16.53 0.12
CA VAL A 7 -14.17 15.29 0.60
C VAL A 7 -13.76 15.47 2.05
N MET A 8 -14.23 14.61 2.96
CA MET A 8 -13.86 14.65 4.38
C MET A 8 -12.96 13.46 4.74
N ALA A 9 -11.72 13.75 5.14
CA ALA A 9 -10.86 12.78 5.81
C ALA A 9 -11.25 12.68 7.29
N THR A 10 -11.49 11.47 7.80
CA THR A 10 -12.04 11.25 9.14
C THR A 10 -11.51 9.97 9.79
N ASP A 11 -11.87 9.76 11.05
CA ASP A 11 -11.46 8.64 11.89
C ASP A 11 -12.67 7.79 12.31
N LEU A 12 -12.62 6.47 12.11
CA LEU A 12 -13.76 5.58 12.38
C LEU A 12 -14.14 5.52 13.87
N LEU A 13 -13.17 5.61 14.79
CA LEU A 13 -13.43 5.60 16.22
C LEU A 13 -14.10 6.90 16.65
N ALA A 14 -13.61 8.04 16.17
CA ALA A 14 -14.22 9.34 16.43
C ALA A 14 -15.69 9.38 15.94
N LEU A 15 -15.96 8.78 14.77
CA LEU A 15 -17.31 8.69 14.20
C LEU A 15 -18.29 7.81 14.98
N THR A 16 -17.86 7.09 16.01
CA THR A 16 -18.80 6.43 16.93
C THR A 16 -19.52 7.44 17.83
N MET A 17 -18.89 8.60 18.09
CA MET A 17 -19.40 9.67 18.95
C MET A 17 -19.77 10.94 18.17
N LEU A 18 -19.13 11.19 17.03
CA LEU A 18 -19.35 12.38 16.19
C LEU A 18 -20.39 12.16 15.10
N LYS A 19 -21.19 13.20 14.84
CA LYS A 19 -22.08 13.29 13.68
C LYS A 19 -21.29 12.99 12.39
N PRO A 20 -21.63 11.93 11.63
CA PRO A 20 -20.81 11.48 10.53
C PRO A 20 -20.87 12.43 9.32
N PRO A 21 -19.82 12.46 8.48
CA PRO A 21 -19.75 13.33 7.31
C PRO A 21 -20.95 13.27 6.37
N GLY A 22 -21.61 12.11 6.25
CA GLY A 22 -22.82 11.97 5.42
C GLY A 22 -23.99 12.83 5.91
N GLU A 23 -24.11 13.05 7.23
CA GLU A 23 -25.11 13.95 7.83
C GLU A 23 -24.69 15.43 7.74
N LEU A 24 -23.40 15.69 7.48
CA LEU A 24 -22.85 17.03 7.25
C LEU A 24 -22.85 17.43 5.77
N GLY A 25 -23.29 16.54 4.86
CA GLY A 25 -23.36 16.80 3.43
C GLY A 25 -22.08 16.57 2.65
N ALA A 26 -21.14 15.76 3.16
CA ALA A 26 -19.95 15.39 2.40
C ALA A 26 -20.28 14.46 1.21
N ASP A 27 -19.63 14.69 0.06
CA ASP A 27 -19.79 13.85 -1.14
C ASP A 27 -18.95 12.57 -1.06
N ILE A 28 -17.75 12.66 -0.48
CA ILE A 28 -16.79 11.55 -0.34
C ILE A 28 -16.20 11.59 1.06
N VAL A 29 -16.02 10.41 1.65
CA VAL A 29 -15.41 10.24 2.97
C VAL A 29 -14.25 9.28 2.85
N VAL A 30 -13.10 9.64 3.41
CA VAL A 30 -11.88 8.82 3.38
C VAL A 30 -11.23 8.75 4.76
N GLY A 31 -10.37 7.77 4.97
CA GLY A 31 -9.55 7.68 6.18
C GLY A 31 -8.87 6.32 6.33
N SER A 32 -8.28 6.07 7.49
CA SER A 32 -7.67 4.78 7.83
C SER A 32 -8.57 3.99 8.78
N ALA A 33 -8.66 2.68 8.56
CA ALA A 33 -9.29 1.75 9.50
C ALA A 33 -8.28 1.13 10.48
N GLN A 34 -7.03 1.63 10.54
CA GLN A 34 -5.94 1.05 11.34
C GLN A 34 -6.32 0.83 12.79
N ARG A 35 -6.85 1.86 13.47
CA ARG A 35 -7.16 1.80 14.91
C ARG A 35 -8.32 0.86 15.26
N PHE A 36 -8.93 0.21 14.27
CA PHE A 36 -9.84 -0.91 14.50
C PHE A 36 -9.03 -2.21 14.48
N GLY A 37 -8.21 -2.42 15.51
CA GLY A 37 -7.55 -3.70 15.77
C GLY A 37 -6.43 -4.09 14.80
N VAL A 38 -5.76 -3.14 14.14
CA VAL A 38 -4.59 -3.40 13.27
C VAL A 38 -3.36 -2.69 13.86
N PRO A 39 -2.18 -3.32 13.96
CA PRO A 39 -0.99 -2.69 14.56
C PRO A 39 -0.50 -1.44 13.82
N MET A 40 0.29 -0.58 14.49
CA MET A 40 0.89 0.61 13.88
C MET A 40 1.84 0.24 12.72
N GLY A 41 2.64 -0.82 12.92
CA GLY A 41 3.45 -1.46 11.88
C GLY A 41 4.44 -0.53 11.19
N TYR A 42 4.91 0.51 11.89
CA TYR A 42 5.77 1.56 11.36
C TYR A 42 5.28 2.16 10.02
N GLY A 43 3.95 2.22 9.84
CA GLY A 43 3.30 2.82 8.67
C GLY A 43 2.25 1.95 8.00
N GLY A 44 2.30 0.62 8.22
CA GLY A 44 1.33 -0.27 7.64
C GLY A 44 1.80 -1.72 7.62
N PRO A 45 0.97 -2.64 7.08
CA PRO A 45 -0.11 -2.31 6.15
C PRO A 45 -1.45 -2.01 6.88
N HIS A 46 -2.21 -1.02 6.38
CA HIS A 46 -3.55 -0.67 6.89
C HIS A 46 -4.56 -0.52 5.75
N ALA A 47 -5.80 -0.95 5.98
CA ALA A 47 -6.87 -0.66 5.04
C ALA A 47 -7.35 0.80 5.19
N ALA A 48 -7.25 1.56 4.11
CA ALA A 48 -7.98 2.81 4.01
C ALA A 48 -9.46 2.53 3.68
N PHE A 49 -10.36 3.37 4.17
CA PHE A 49 -11.76 3.36 3.75
C PHE A 49 -12.03 4.54 2.80
N LEU A 50 -12.93 4.30 1.85
CA LEU A 50 -13.49 5.32 0.96
C LEU A 50 -14.98 5.03 0.80
N ALA A 51 -15.83 6.01 1.12
CA ALA A 51 -17.27 5.94 0.96
C ALA A 51 -17.76 7.17 0.18
N THR A 52 -18.85 7.02 -0.56
CA THR A 52 -19.45 8.10 -1.34
C THR A 52 -20.94 7.84 -1.56
N SER A 53 -21.65 8.81 -2.13
CA SER A 53 -23.07 8.65 -2.44
C SER A 53 -23.31 7.65 -3.58
N GLN A 54 -24.55 7.17 -3.73
CA GLN A 54 -24.93 6.26 -4.80
C GLN A 54 -24.71 6.84 -6.21
N GLU A 55 -24.72 8.17 -6.33
CA GLU A 55 -24.47 8.89 -7.59
C GLU A 55 -23.09 8.57 -8.17
N TYR A 56 -22.06 8.49 -7.33
CA TYR A 56 -20.67 8.31 -7.76
C TYR A 56 -20.20 6.86 -7.76
N LYS A 57 -21.08 5.88 -7.54
CA LYS A 57 -20.69 4.45 -7.47
C LYS A 57 -19.96 3.95 -8.73
N ARG A 58 -20.20 4.57 -9.89
CA ARG A 58 -19.51 4.25 -11.15
C ARG A 58 -18.10 4.83 -11.26
N LEU A 59 -17.74 5.78 -10.39
CA LEU A 59 -16.44 6.43 -10.31
C LEU A 59 -15.58 5.90 -9.15
N MET A 60 -16.13 5.02 -8.31
CA MET A 60 -15.42 4.42 -7.19
C MET A 60 -14.14 3.71 -7.65
N PRO A 61 -12.98 3.99 -7.04
CA PRO A 61 -11.76 3.24 -7.29
C PRO A 61 -11.81 1.87 -6.61
N GLY A 62 -11.12 0.89 -7.21
CA GLY A 62 -10.93 -0.44 -6.62
C GLY A 62 -12.17 -1.34 -6.56
N ARG A 63 -12.02 -2.42 -5.80
CA ARG A 63 -13.00 -3.51 -5.67
C ARG A 63 -14.20 -3.10 -4.82
N ILE A 64 -15.39 -3.58 -5.21
CA ILE A 64 -16.61 -3.47 -4.43
C ILE A 64 -17.27 -4.86 -4.40
N ILE A 65 -17.63 -5.35 -3.22
CA ILE A 65 -18.41 -6.58 -3.06
C ILE A 65 -19.89 -6.25 -3.19
N GLY A 66 -20.60 -7.02 -4.01
CA GLY A 66 -22.04 -6.90 -4.22
C GLY A 66 -22.76 -8.21 -3.93
N VAL A 67 -23.99 -8.09 -3.45
CA VAL A 67 -24.92 -9.20 -3.30
C VAL A 67 -25.49 -9.57 -4.67
N SER A 68 -25.55 -10.88 -4.95
CA SER A 68 -26.09 -11.48 -6.16
C SER A 68 -26.83 -12.77 -5.79
N VAL A 69 -27.28 -13.53 -6.79
CA VAL A 69 -27.80 -14.89 -6.64
C VAL A 69 -26.94 -15.89 -7.41
N ASP A 70 -26.87 -17.13 -6.92
CA ASP A 70 -26.26 -18.26 -7.63
C ASP A 70 -27.24 -18.95 -8.60
N ALA A 71 -26.79 -20.02 -9.28
CA ALA A 71 -27.60 -20.77 -10.24
C ALA A 71 -28.84 -21.46 -9.62
N SER A 72 -28.88 -21.62 -8.30
CA SER A 72 -30.02 -22.17 -7.54
C SER A 72 -30.94 -21.09 -6.95
N GLY A 73 -30.64 -19.80 -7.20
CA GLY A 73 -31.37 -18.66 -6.66
C GLY A 73 -30.98 -18.28 -5.23
N LYS A 74 -29.95 -18.89 -4.64
CA LYS A 74 -29.48 -18.55 -3.28
C LYS A 74 -28.64 -17.28 -3.32
N THR A 75 -28.73 -16.47 -2.27
CA THR A 75 -27.92 -15.27 -2.10
C THR A 75 -26.43 -15.62 -2.05
N ALA A 76 -25.63 -14.93 -2.86
CA ALA A 76 -24.18 -15.09 -2.95
C ALA A 76 -23.47 -13.73 -3.08
N LEU A 77 -22.17 -13.70 -2.81
CA LEU A 77 -21.34 -12.49 -2.93
C LEU A 77 -20.42 -12.59 -4.14
N ARG A 78 -20.18 -11.46 -4.81
CA ARG A 78 -19.17 -11.34 -5.88
C ARG A 78 -18.58 -9.94 -5.96
N MET A 79 -17.46 -9.80 -6.65
CA MET A 79 -17.00 -8.47 -7.07
C MET A 79 -18.01 -7.88 -8.08
N ALA A 80 -18.41 -6.63 -7.84
CA ALA A 80 -19.44 -5.92 -8.59
C ALA A 80 -18.86 -4.73 -9.37
N MET A 81 -19.48 -4.41 -10.51
CA MET A 81 -19.09 -3.28 -11.37
C MET A 81 -17.59 -3.30 -11.76
N GLN A 82 -17.06 -4.48 -12.07
CA GLN A 82 -15.64 -4.69 -12.36
C GLN A 82 -15.14 -3.92 -13.60
N THR A 83 -16.05 -3.47 -14.47
CA THR A 83 -15.69 -2.64 -15.64
C THR A 83 -15.01 -1.33 -15.27
N ARG A 84 -15.09 -0.88 -14.01
CA ARG A 84 -14.38 0.30 -13.49
C ARG A 84 -12.87 0.07 -13.31
N GLU A 85 -12.46 -1.19 -13.19
CA GLU A 85 -11.12 -1.58 -12.74
C GLU A 85 -10.15 -1.73 -13.92
N GLN A 86 -8.86 -1.61 -13.61
CA GLN A 86 -7.75 -1.58 -14.57
C GLN A 86 -7.72 -2.78 -15.54
N HIS A 87 -8.11 -3.98 -15.07
CA HIS A 87 -8.02 -5.21 -15.86
C HIS A 87 -9.03 -5.26 -17.01
N ILE A 88 -10.08 -4.41 -16.98
CA ILE A 88 -11.05 -4.27 -18.06
C ILE A 88 -10.83 -2.94 -18.80
N ARG A 89 -10.72 -1.84 -18.04
CA ARG A 89 -10.77 -0.49 -18.61
C ARG A 89 -9.42 0.18 -18.87
N ARG A 90 -8.31 -0.42 -18.44
CA ARG A 90 -6.94 0.06 -18.72
C ARG A 90 -6.79 1.55 -18.39
N ASP A 91 -6.35 2.38 -19.35
CA ASP A 91 -6.19 3.84 -19.23
C ASP A 91 -7.47 4.59 -18.82
N LYS A 92 -8.65 4.01 -19.10
CA LYS A 92 -9.96 4.59 -18.76
C LYS A 92 -10.52 4.10 -17.43
N ALA A 93 -9.73 3.33 -16.68
CA ALA A 93 -10.12 2.86 -15.35
C ALA A 93 -10.25 4.03 -14.38
N THR A 94 -11.00 3.80 -13.31
CA THR A 94 -11.21 4.79 -12.23
C THR A 94 -9.97 5.01 -11.38
N SER A 95 -9.02 4.07 -11.40
CA SER A 95 -7.74 4.09 -10.69
C SER A 95 -6.85 2.98 -11.24
N ASN A 96 -5.54 3.09 -11.03
CA ASN A 96 -4.57 2.03 -11.30
C ASN A 96 -4.55 0.94 -10.22
N ILE A 97 -5.29 1.07 -9.11
CA ILE A 97 -5.24 0.11 -8.00
C ILE A 97 -5.59 -1.32 -8.45
N CYS A 98 -4.75 -2.28 -8.04
CA CYS A 98 -4.96 -3.71 -8.26
C CYS A 98 -4.88 -4.47 -6.94
N THR A 99 -3.69 -4.74 -6.40
CA THR A 99 -3.56 -5.19 -5.00
C THR A 99 -3.95 -4.02 -4.08
N ALA A 100 -4.78 -4.31 -3.07
CA ALA A 100 -5.26 -3.34 -2.09
C ALA A 100 -4.83 -3.79 -0.69
N GLN A 101 -5.73 -3.78 0.29
CA GLN A 101 -5.46 -4.10 1.69
C GLN A 101 -6.55 -5.03 2.28
N ALA A 102 -6.90 -6.09 1.53
CA ALA A 102 -8.06 -6.93 1.80
C ALA A 102 -8.01 -7.64 3.17
N LEU A 103 -6.87 -8.26 3.52
CA LEU A 103 -6.69 -8.92 4.81
C LEU A 103 -6.94 -7.96 5.99
N LEU A 104 -6.49 -6.72 5.87
CA LEU A 104 -6.58 -5.72 6.93
C LEU A 104 -7.97 -5.10 7.00
N ALA A 105 -8.65 -4.97 5.87
CA ALA A 105 -10.07 -4.62 5.84
C ALA A 105 -10.89 -5.70 6.56
N ASN A 106 -10.55 -6.99 6.37
CA ASN A 106 -11.15 -8.08 7.10
C ASN A 106 -10.83 -8.03 8.60
N MET A 107 -9.57 -7.73 9.01
CA MET A 107 -9.22 -7.54 10.42
C MET A 107 -10.03 -6.41 11.07
N ALA A 108 -10.10 -5.24 10.44
CA ALA A 108 -10.89 -4.11 10.93
C ALA A 108 -12.39 -4.41 10.98
N ALA A 109 -12.92 -5.16 10.00
CA ALA A 109 -14.30 -5.63 10.04
C ALA A 109 -14.55 -6.60 11.20
N MET A 110 -13.61 -7.51 11.49
CA MET A 110 -13.73 -8.46 12.60
C MET A 110 -13.60 -7.78 13.96
N TYR A 111 -12.77 -6.75 14.08
CA TYR A 111 -12.74 -5.87 15.26
C TYR A 111 -14.12 -5.23 15.50
N ALA A 112 -14.75 -4.67 14.46
CA ALA A 112 -16.09 -4.10 14.57
C ALA A 112 -17.18 -5.16 14.85
N VAL A 113 -17.05 -6.38 14.30
CA VAL A 113 -17.96 -7.51 14.60
C VAL A 113 -17.86 -7.93 16.06
N TYR A 114 -16.64 -8.01 16.59
CA TYR A 114 -16.39 -8.45 17.96
C TYR A 114 -16.87 -7.45 19.01
N HIS A 115 -16.57 -6.16 18.80
CA HIS A 115 -16.96 -5.11 19.75
C HIS A 115 -18.41 -4.64 19.60
N GLY A 116 -18.97 -4.73 18.39
CA GLY A 116 -20.28 -4.16 18.08
C GLY A 116 -20.35 -2.63 18.27
N PRO A 117 -21.53 -2.00 18.06
CA PRO A 117 -21.67 -0.56 18.19
C PRO A 117 -21.37 -0.03 19.61
N GLU A 118 -21.81 -0.76 20.65
CA GLU A 118 -21.64 -0.36 22.05
C GLU A 118 -20.20 -0.51 22.56
N GLY A 119 -19.51 -1.60 22.19
CA GLY A 119 -18.10 -1.77 22.55
C GLY A 119 -17.22 -0.69 21.91
N LEU A 120 -17.43 -0.40 20.62
CA LEU A 120 -16.72 0.68 19.93
C LEU A 120 -17.00 2.05 20.54
N LYS A 121 -18.25 2.32 20.93
CA LYS A 121 -18.63 3.57 21.62
C LYS A 121 -17.95 3.69 22.98
N THR A 122 -17.87 2.58 23.73
CA THR A 122 -17.21 2.52 25.04
C THR A 122 -15.73 2.84 24.90
N ILE A 123 -15.06 2.24 23.91
CA ILE A 123 -13.64 2.54 23.60
C ILE A 123 -13.49 4.02 23.27
N ALA A 124 -14.31 4.56 22.37
CA ALA A 124 -14.24 5.97 22.00
C ALA A 124 -14.49 6.92 23.17
N GLN A 125 -15.46 6.62 24.04
CA GLN A 125 -15.75 7.40 25.24
C GLN A 125 -14.60 7.38 26.23
N ARG A 126 -13.93 6.23 26.42
CA ARG A 126 -12.74 6.12 27.26
C ARG A 126 -11.59 6.96 26.70
N VAL A 127 -11.30 6.84 25.40
CA VAL A 127 -10.24 7.61 24.73
C VAL A 127 -10.52 9.12 24.84
N HIS A 128 -11.75 9.54 24.56
CA HIS A 128 -12.18 10.93 24.69
C HIS A 128 -12.07 11.44 26.13
N GLY A 129 -12.50 10.63 27.10
CA GLY A 129 -12.43 10.95 28.53
C GLY A 129 -10.99 11.14 29.03
N LEU A 130 -10.03 10.33 28.55
CA LEU A 130 -8.61 10.49 28.86
C LEU A 130 -8.05 11.79 28.30
N ALA A 131 -8.37 12.11 27.04
CA ALA A 131 -7.99 13.39 26.43
C ALA A 131 -8.59 14.59 27.19
N GLY A 132 -9.87 14.50 27.59
CA GLY A 132 -10.54 15.50 28.41
C GLY A 132 -9.92 15.65 29.81
N THR A 133 -9.57 14.53 30.45
CA THR A 133 -8.87 14.50 31.75
C THR A 133 -7.53 15.21 31.66
N PHE A 134 -6.75 14.91 30.62
CA PHE A 134 -5.49 15.60 30.35
C PHE A 134 -5.71 17.10 30.15
N ALA A 135 -6.66 17.49 29.30
CA ALA A 135 -6.96 18.90 29.03
C ALA A 135 -7.38 19.68 30.29
N ALA A 136 -8.26 19.10 31.13
CA ALA A 136 -8.71 19.70 32.38
C ALA A 136 -7.56 19.81 33.41
N GLY A 137 -6.77 18.75 33.56
CA GLY A 137 -5.61 18.76 34.45
C GLY A 137 -4.55 19.79 34.04
N LEU A 138 -4.28 19.94 32.73
CA LEU A 138 -3.37 20.99 32.25
C LEU A 138 -3.88 22.41 32.53
N LYS A 139 -5.18 22.66 32.40
CA LYS A 139 -5.78 23.94 32.80
C LYS A 139 -5.59 24.20 34.30
N LYS A 140 -5.75 23.17 35.14
CA LYS A 140 -5.52 23.25 36.59
C LYS A 140 -4.06 23.49 36.96
N LEU A 141 -3.10 22.97 36.18
CA LEU A 141 -1.67 23.27 36.34
C LEU A 141 -1.34 24.74 36.03
N GLY A 142 -2.10 25.38 35.12
CA GLY A 142 -1.96 26.79 34.79
C GLY A 142 -0.64 27.19 34.12
N ARG A 143 0.08 26.24 33.50
CA ARG A 143 1.40 26.48 32.86
C ARG A 143 1.39 26.47 31.33
N ALA A 144 0.32 25.98 30.74
CA ALA A 144 0.17 25.88 29.30
C ALA A 144 -1.25 26.28 28.90
N GLU A 145 -1.37 26.88 27.72
CA GLU A 145 -2.64 27.21 27.12
C GLU A 145 -3.14 25.98 26.36
N VAL A 146 -4.23 25.38 26.84
CA VAL A 146 -4.87 24.22 26.21
C VAL A 146 -5.93 24.72 25.24
N GLN A 147 -6.01 24.14 24.05
CA GLN A 147 -7.06 24.51 23.09
C GLN A 147 -8.46 24.44 23.71
N GLY A 148 -9.34 25.33 23.24
CA GLY A 148 -10.77 25.23 23.51
C GLY A 148 -11.40 24.02 22.84
N LEU A 149 -12.69 23.80 23.11
CA LEU A 149 -13.50 22.82 22.39
C LEU A 149 -13.69 23.24 20.92
N PRO A 150 -13.87 22.30 19.98
CA PRO A 150 -14.03 20.85 20.18
C PRO A 150 -12.77 20.02 19.87
N PHE A 151 -12.67 18.84 20.48
CA PHE A 151 -11.72 17.78 20.09
C PHE A 151 -12.27 16.39 20.45
N PHE A 152 -11.74 15.35 19.79
CA PHE A 152 -12.04 13.95 20.13
C PHE A 152 -10.95 13.39 21.05
N ASP A 153 -9.81 13.00 20.49
CA ASP A 153 -8.72 12.35 21.23
C ASP A 153 -7.40 13.13 21.18
N THR A 154 -7.37 14.25 20.47
CA THR A 154 -6.14 14.99 20.19
C THR A 154 -6.22 16.39 20.77
N VAL A 155 -5.35 16.69 21.74
CA VAL A 155 -5.32 17.96 22.46
C VAL A 155 -4.11 18.78 22.01
N LYS A 156 -4.37 19.96 21.44
CA LYS A 156 -3.35 20.97 21.16
C LYS A 156 -3.03 21.77 22.42
N VAL A 157 -1.75 21.87 22.74
CA VAL A 157 -1.24 22.55 23.92
C VAL A 157 -0.16 23.53 23.49
N LYS A 158 -0.34 24.79 23.85
CA LYS A 158 0.64 25.86 23.65
C LYS A 158 1.41 26.07 24.96
N CYS A 159 2.72 25.92 24.89
CA CYS A 159 3.66 26.05 25.99
C CYS A 159 4.78 27.04 25.64
N ALA A 160 5.60 27.39 26.64
CA ALA A 160 6.71 28.32 26.43
C ALA A 160 7.78 27.76 25.47
N ASP A 161 8.03 26.45 25.53
CA ASP A 161 9.01 25.75 24.68
C ASP A 161 8.50 24.32 24.40
N ALA A 162 8.06 24.10 23.16
CA ALA A 162 7.53 22.81 22.72
C ALA A 162 8.60 21.72 22.69
N LYS A 163 9.85 22.10 22.35
CA LYS A 163 10.97 21.16 22.28
C LYS A 163 11.35 20.68 23.68
N ALA A 164 11.45 21.58 24.65
CA ALA A 164 11.73 21.20 26.03
C ALA A 164 10.67 20.23 26.60
N VAL A 165 9.38 20.43 26.27
CA VAL A 165 8.30 19.52 26.65
C VAL A 165 8.46 18.16 25.96
N ALA A 166 8.73 18.13 24.66
CA ALA A 166 8.95 16.89 23.93
C ALA A 166 10.19 16.11 24.43
N ASP A 167 11.29 16.80 24.73
CA ASP A 167 12.51 16.21 25.29
C ASP A 167 12.25 15.62 26.69
N GLN A 168 11.40 16.25 27.49
CA GLN A 168 10.97 15.70 28.78
C GLN A 168 10.03 14.51 28.63
N ALA A 169 9.14 14.52 27.64
CA ALA A 169 8.31 13.37 27.31
C ALA A 169 9.17 12.18 26.85
N HIS A 170 10.18 12.43 26.03
CA HIS A 170 11.11 11.41 25.55
C HIS A 170 11.85 10.71 26.71
N LYS A 171 12.26 11.44 27.76
CA LYS A 171 12.85 10.87 28.98
C LYS A 171 11.88 9.95 29.76
N HIS A 172 10.59 10.07 29.52
CA HIS A 172 9.54 9.20 30.06
C HIS A 172 9.02 8.19 29.03
N GLU A 173 9.77 7.96 27.95
CA GLU A 173 9.44 7.03 26.87
C GLU A 173 8.11 7.37 26.15
N MET A 174 7.81 8.67 26.05
CA MET A 174 6.63 9.19 25.35
C MET A 174 7.03 10.10 24.19
N ASN A 175 6.43 9.87 23.02
CA ASN A 175 6.58 10.74 21.87
C ASN A 175 5.40 11.69 21.74
N LEU A 176 5.67 12.98 21.65
CA LEU A 176 4.66 14.02 21.37
C LEU A 176 4.89 14.60 19.99
N ARG A 177 3.82 15.03 19.32
CA ARG A 177 3.95 15.72 18.03
C ARG A 177 4.25 17.20 18.28
N LEU A 178 5.44 17.65 17.88
CA LEU A 178 5.78 19.07 17.78
C LEU A 178 5.10 19.64 16.54
N VAL A 179 4.35 20.73 16.71
CA VAL A 179 3.68 21.44 15.60
C VAL A 179 4.51 22.65 15.19
N ASP A 180 5.01 23.39 16.17
CA ASP A 180 5.88 24.56 16.01
C ASP A 180 6.70 24.78 17.29
N GLN A 181 7.41 25.91 17.40
CA GLN A 181 8.29 26.23 18.54
C GLN A 181 7.57 26.27 19.90
N ASN A 182 6.26 26.53 19.92
CA ASN A 182 5.48 26.74 21.15
C ASN A 182 4.28 25.79 21.25
N THR A 183 4.05 24.93 20.27
CA THR A 183 2.86 24.07 20.20
C THR A 183 3.26 22.60 20.13
N VAL A 184 2.68 21.80 21.03
CA VAL A 184 2.63 20.34 20.91
C VAL A 184 1.19 19.86 20.80
N THR A 185 1.00 18.71 20.16
CA THR A 185 -0.27 17.98 20.22
C THR A 185 -0.05 16.61 20.85
N VAL A 186 -0.99 16.21 21.70
CA VAL A 186 -1.01 14.91 22.36
C VAL A 186 -2.26 14.17 21.89
N SER A 187 -2.08 13.01 21.26
CA SER A 187 -3.17 12.14 20.79
C SER A 187 -3.28 10.93 21.71
N PHE A 188 -4.49 10.63 22.15
CA PHE A 188 -4.82 9.53 23.04
C PHE A 188 -5.43 8.38 22.25
N ASP A 189 -5.22 7.15 22.73
CA ASP A 189 -5.72 5.95 22.05
C ASP A 189 -6.20 4.88 23.03
N GLU A 190 -6.64 3.74 22.50
CA GLU A 190 -7.20 2.63 23.28
C GLU A 190 -6.24 2.06 24.33
N THR A 191 -4.92 2.17 24.10
CA THR A 191 -3.90 1.65 25.01
C THR A 191 -3.61 2.61 26.18
N THR A 192 -3.98 3.89 26.04
CA THR A 192 -3.64 4.91 27.04
C THR A 192 -4.32 4.65 28.39
N THR A 193 -3.56 4.79 29.47
CA THR A 193 -4.06 4.61 30.85
C THR A 193 -4.11 5.93 31.62
N LEU A 194 -4.77 5.93 32.79
CA LEU A 194 -4.72 7.08 33.71
C LEU A 194 -3.30 7.36 34.21
N GLU A 195 -2.48 6.32 34.36
CA GLU A 195 -1.08 6.44 34.77
C GLU A 195 -0.25 7.17 33.71
N ASP A 196 -0.54 6.96 32.43
CA ASP A 196 0.10 7.70 31.35
C ASP A 196 -0.33 9.18 31.35
N VAL A 197 -1.59 9.47 31.67
CA VAL A 197 -2.05 10.86 31.88
C VAL A 197 -1.32 11.50 33.08
N ASP A 198 -1.10 10.76 34.17
CA ASP A 198 -0.33 11.26 35.32
C ASP A 198 1.14 11.55 34.96
N LYS A 199 1.76 10.71 34.13
CA LYS A 199 3.11 10.98 33.57
C LYS A 199 3.10 12.25 32.74
N LEU A 200 2.08 12.44 31.89
CA LEU A 200 1.92 13.69 31.13
C LEU A 200 1.78 14.90 32.04
N PHE A 201 1.01 14.85 33.13
CA PHE A 201 0.97 15.97 34.08
C PHE A 201 2.34 16.31 34.66
N LYS A 202 3.16 15.31 34.99
CA LYS A 202 4.54 15.52 35.46
C LYS A 202 5.41 16.17 34.38
N ILE A 203 5.31 15.73 33.13
CA ILE A 203 6.03 16.32 31.99
C ILE A 203 5.69 17.81 31.84
N PHE A 204 4.40 18.16 31.91
CA PHE A 204 3.94 19.54 31.75
C PHE A 204 4.03 20.39 33.02
N SER A 205 4.34 19.82 34.21
CA SER A 205 4.45 20.58 35.46
C SER A 205 5.70 21.45 35.53
N GLY A 206 6.70 21.17 34.70
CA GLY A 206 8.01 21.85 34.71
C GLY A 206 8.75 21.66 36.03
N GLY A 207 8.67 20.46 36.62
CA GLY A 207 9.35 20.11 37.87
C GLY A 207 8.63 20.55 39.14
N LYS A 208 7.46 21.21 39.05
CA LYS A 208 6.62 21.45 40.23
C LYS A 208 5.87 20.18 40.65
N PRO A 209 5.62 19.98 41.95
CA PRO A 209 4.75 18.90 42.42
C PRO A 209 3.36 19.01 41.80
N VAL A 210 2.84 17.90 41.27
CA VAL A 210 1.45 17.79 40.84
C VAL A 210 0.63 17.33 42.05
N THR A 211 -0.35 18.13 42.49
CA THR A 211 -1.12 17.90 43.73
C THR A 211 -2.42 17.12 43.52
N PHE A 212 -2.63 16.59 42.32
CA PHE A 212 -3.81 15.83 41.92
C PHE A 212 -3.41 14.70 40.98
N THR A 213 -4.32 13.76 40.75
CA THR A 213 -4.13 12.65 39.81
C THR A 213 -5.15 12.69 38.69
N ALA A 214 -4.89 12.01 37.58
CA ALA A 214 -5.83 11.81 36.49
C ALA A 214 -7.15 11.21 37.01
N ALA A 215 -7.08 10.23 37.90
CA ALA A 215 -8.25 9.63 38.53
C ALA A 215 -9.09 10.66 39.32
N SER A 216 -8.46 11.65 39.97
CA SER A 216 -9.18 12.70 40.69
C SER A 216 -9.82 13.75 39.77
N ILE A 217 -9.26 13.96 38.57
CA ILE A 217 -9.78 14.91 37.58
C ILE A 217 -10.87 14.29 36.71
N ALA A 218 -10.79 12.99 36.41
CA ALA A 218 -11.69 12.31 35.49
C ALA A 218 -13.20 12.55 35.77
N PRO A 219 -13.68 12.58 37.03
CA PRO A 219 -15.08 12.89 37.33
C PRO A 219 -15.51 14.33 37.00
N GLU A 220 -14.57 15.26 36.87
CA GLU A 220 -14.81 16.68 36.53
C GLU A 220 -14.91 16.90 34.99
N VAL A 221 -14.64 15.86 34.19
CA VAL A 221 -14.55 15.99 32.72
C VAL A 221 -15.93 16.02 32.09
N GLU A 222 -16.26 17.16 31.48
CA GLU A 222 -17.42 17.28 30.59
C GLU A 222 -17.10 16.82 29.17
N ASN A 223 -18.13 16.44 28.42
CA ASN A 223 -17.98 16.07 27.01
C ASN A 223 -17.47 17.26 26.19
N ALA A 224 -16.30 17.09 25.56
CA ALA A 224 -15.66 18.11 24.76
C ALA A 224 -16.28 18.26 23.34
N ILE A 225 -17.25 17.41 23.00
CA ILE A 225 -18.00 17.45 21.74
C ILE A 225 -19.28 18.29 21.92
N PRO A 226 -19.46 19.39 21.15
CA PRO A 226 -20.68 20.20 21.17
C PRO A 226 -21.92 19.41 20.77
N ALA A 227 -23.07 19.72 21.38
CA ALA A 227 -24.34 19.02 21.11
C ALA A 227 -24.69 18.93 19.61
N SER A 228 -24.38 19.96 18.81
CA SER A 228 -24.62 19.97 17.36
C SER A 228 -23.79 18.95 16.56
N LEU A 229 -22.68 18.47 17.14
CA LEU A 229 -21.74 17.53 16.55
C LEU A 229 -21.81 16.14 17.19
N VAL A 230 -22.64 15.93 18.21
CA VAL A 230 -22.86 14.60 18.80
C VAL A 230 -23.61 13.73 17.79
N ARG A 231 -23.20 12.47 17.69
CA ARG A 231 -23.89 11.46 16.89
C ARG A 231 -25.19 11.04 17.55
N GLU A 232 -26.28 11.14 16.80
CA GLU A 232 -27.60 10.62 17.19
C GLU A 232 -27.99 9.38 16.38
N SER A 233 -27.42 9.22 15.18
CA SER A 233 -27.76 8.11 14.29
C SER A 233 -27.17 6.77 14.74
N PRO A 234 -27.93 5.66 14.62
CA PRO A 234 -27.40 4.33 14.90
C PRO A 234 -26.39 3.88 13.84
N TYR A 235 -25.53 2.92 14.20
CA TYR A 235 -24.60 2.24 13.29
C TYR A 235 -24.45 0.77 13.65
N LEU A 236 -23.95 -0.03 12.71
CA LEU A 236 -23.70 -1.46 12.89
C LEU A 236 -24.95 -2.23 13.40
N THR A 237 -26.13 -1.86 12.90
CA THR A 237 -27.41 -2.46 13.29
C THR A 237 -27.66 -3.84 12.68
N HIS A 238 -26.87 -4.24 11.68
CA HIS A 238 -26.99 -5.55 11.05
C HIS A 238 -26.64 -6.66 12.08
N PRO A 239 -27.35 -7.81 12.11
CA PRO A 239 -27.14 -8.85 13.11
C PRO A 239 -25.70 -9.34 13.25
N ILE A 240 -24.92 -9.31 12.17
CA ILE A 240 -23.50 -9.69 12.17
C ILE A 240 -22.67 -8.98 13.25
N PHE A 241 -22.95 -7.70 13.54
CA PHE A 241 -22.22 -6.90 14.53
C PHE A 241 -22.78 -7.07 15.96
N ASN A 242 -23.79 -7.93 16.13
CA ASN A 242 -24.54 -8.12 17.37
C ASN A 242 -24.64 -9.61 17.75
N SER A 243 -23.86 -10.49 17.12
CA SER A 243 -23.99 -11.96 17.26
C SER A 243 -22.71 -12.70 17.67
N TYR A 244 -21.54 -12.04 17.68
CA TYR A 244 -20.23 -12.71 17.84
C TYR A 244 -19.33 -11.98 18.85
N HIS A 245 -19.84 -11.76 20.06
CA HIS A 245 -19.18 -10.93 21.09
C HIS A 245 -18.38 -11.74 22.11
N THR A 246 -18.51 -13.07 22.11
CA THR A 246 -17.60 -13.95 22.87
C THR A 246 -16.48 -14.46 21.99
N GLU A 247 -15.32 -14.73 22.59
CA GLU A 247 -14.15 -15.25 21.86
C GLU A 247 -14.49 -16.53 21.08
N HIS A 248 -15.25 -17.45 21.68
CA HIS A 248 -15.62 -18.71 21.05
C HIS A 248 -16.59 -18.55 19.87
N GLU A 249 -17.52 -17.60 19.96
CA GLU A 249 -18.43 -17.28 18.86
C GLU A 249 -17.69 -16.65 17.68
N LEU A 250 -16.77 -15.71 17.95
CA LEU A 250 -15.94 -15.10 16.91
C LEU A 250 -15.03 -16.16 16.27
N LEU A 251 -14.39 -17.01 17.07
CA LEU A 251 -13.55 -18.13 16.57
C LEU A 251 -14.34 -19.02 15.60
N ARG A 252 -15.55 -19.44 15.99
CA ARG A 252 -16.44 -20.23 15.13
C ARG A 252 -16.83 -19.48 13.86
N TYR A 253 -17.06 -18.17 13.96
CA TYR A 253 -17.41 -17.37 12.79
C TYR A 253 -16.25 -17.26 11.80
N LEU A 254 -15.05 -16.94 12.28
CA LEU A 254 -13.83 -16.88 11.49
C LEU A 254 -13.55 -18.22 10.80
N HIS A 255 -13.62 -19.33 11.54
CA HIS A 255 -13.43 -20.67 11.00
C HIS A 255 -14.45 -21.00 9.90
N ARG A 256 -15.72 -20.61 10.08
CA ARG A 256 -16.78 -20.81 9.09
C ARG A 256 -16.59 -20.00 7.81
N LEU A 257 -15.95 -18.83 7.89
CA LEU A 257 -15.59 -18.06 6.69
C LEU A 257 -14.38 -18.69 6.01
N GLN A 258 -13.33 -19.00 6.79
CA GLN A 258 -12.12 -19.64 6.29
C GLN A 258 -12.42 -20.95 5.55
N SER A 259 -13.34 -21.78 6.04
CA SER A 259 -13.67 -23.06 5.42
C SER A 259 -14.41 -22.96 4.08
N LYS A 260 -14.86 -21.76 3.67
CA LYS A 260 -15.48 -21.51 2.36
C LYS A 260 -14.45 -21.13 1.29
N ASP A 261 -13.24 -20.75 1.69
CA ASP A 261 -12.25 -20.17 0.81
C ASP A 261 -11.14 -21.17 0.51
N LEU A 262 -11.00 -21.54 -0.77
CA LEU A 262 -9.87 -22.34 -1.22
C LEU A 262 -8.60 -21.50 -1.18
N SER A 263 -7.60 -22.00 -0.46
CA SER A 263 -6.31 -21.34 -0.23
C SER A 263 -5.13 -22.30 -0.44
N LEU A 264 -3.90 -21.80 -0.31
CA LEU A 264 -2.68 -22.60 -0.45
C LEU A 264 -2.50 -23.69 0.62
N CYS A 265 -3.30 -23.71 1.69
CA CYS A 265 -3.31 -24.85 2.62
C CYS A 265 -4.04 -26.09 2.04
N HIS A 266 -4.75 -25.95 0.92
CA HIS A 266 -5.51 -27.03 0.30
C HIS A 266 -4.84 -27.57 -0.96
N SER A 267 -4.48 -26.69 -1.89
CA SER A 267 -3.99 -27.07 -3.21
C SER A 267 -3.22 -25.94 -3.90
N MET A 268 -2.60 -26.27 -5.04
CA MET A 268 -2.04 -25.27 -5.94
C MET A 268 -3.15 -24.36 -6.50
N ILE A 269 -2.91 -23.05 -6.49
CA ILE A 269 -3.73 -22.04 -7.13
C ILE A 269 -2.92 -21.44 -8.30
N PRO A 270 -3.00 -21.99 -9.53
CA PRO A 270 -2.07 -21.65 -10.62
C PRO A 270 -2.50 -20.38 -11.37
N LEU A 271 -2.61 -19.26 -10.65
CA LEU A 271 -2.95 -17.97 -11.25
C LEU A 271 -1.73 -17.35 -11.93
N GLY A 272 -1.78 -17.23 -13.26
CA GLY A 272 -0.81 -16.48 -14.06
C GLY A 272 -0.69 -15.04 -13.56
N SER A 273 0.51 -14.48 -13.68
CA SER A 273 0.92 -13.15 -13.21
C SER A 273 0.75 -12.92 -11.69
N CYS A 274 0.42 -13.95 -10.89
CA CYS A 274 0.23 -13.82 -9.45
C CYS A 274 1.33 -14.47 -8.61
N THR A 275 2.06 -15.45 -9.15
CA THR A 275 3.14 -16.17 -8.45
C THR A 275 2.70 -16.69 -7.07
N MET A 276 1.72 -17.61 -7.05
CA MET A 276 1.19 -18.20 -5.81
C MET A 276 2.19 -19.20 -5.18
N LYS A 277 3.33 -18.68 -4.71
CA LYS A 277 4.41 -19.44 -4.05
C LYS A 277 4.16 -19.60 -2.55
N LEU A 278 5.05 -20.33 -1.89
CA LEU A 278 5.05 -20.48 -0.44
C LEU A 278 5.18 -19.12 0.25
N ASN A 279 4.35 -18.89 1.28
CA ASN A 279 4.55 -17.86 2.29
C ASN A 279 5.00 -18.59 3.55
N ALA A 280 6.31 -18.68 3.80
CA ALA A 280 6.83 -19.61 4.79
C ALA A 280 6.56 -19.10 6.21
N THR A 281 6.26 -20.00 7.15
CA THR A 281 5.98 -19.63 8.55
C THR A 281 7.11 -18.79 9.14
N THR A 282 8.38 -19.17 8.90
CA THR A 282 9.56 -18.43 9.36
C THR A 282 9.62 -17.00 8.82
N GLU A 283 9.20 -16.78 7.57
CA GLU A 283 9.16 -15.44 6.95
C GLU A 283 8.02 -14.60 7.55
N MET A 284 6.93 -15.23 7.96
CA MET A 284 5.75 -14.58 8.54
C MET A 284 5.90 -14.21 10.01
N MET A 285 6.70 -14.95 10.79
CA MET A 285 6.83 -14.74 12.25
C MET A 285 7.13 -13.29 12.67
N PRO A 286 8.04 -12.53 12.00
CA PRO A 286 8.39 -11.19 12.45
C PRO A 286 7.25 -10.17 12.39
N VAL A 287 6.22 -10.40 11.57
CA VAL A 287 5.12 -9.43 11.38
C VAL A 287 4.19 -9.30 12.59
N THR A 288 4.41 -10.13 13.63
CA THR A 288 3.68 -10.07 14.91
C THR A 288 4.59 -9.83 16.10
N TRP A 289 5.87 -9.50 15.88
CA TRP A 289 6.77 -9.14 16.98
C TRP A 289 6.53 -7.68 17.40
N PRO A 290 6.40 -7.38 18.71
CA PRO A 290 6.21 -6.01 19.22
C PRO A 290 7.19 -4.99 18.65
N ASN A 291 8.46 -5.38 18.50
CA ASN A 291 9.53 -4.54 17.95
C ASN A 291 9.29 -4.11 16.49
N PHE A 292 8.40 -4.79 15.76
CA PHE A 292 7.95 -4.39 14.43
C PHE A 292 6.52 -3.79 14.47
N THR A 293 5.61 -4.35 15.26
CA THR A 293 4.18 -3.97 15.26
C THR A 293 3.89 -2.66 15.96
N ASP A 294 4.63 -2.32 17.01
CA ASP A 294 4.22 -1.30 18.00
C ASP A 294 5.00 0.02 17.84
N ILE A 295 5.68 0.20 16.69
CA ILE A 295 6.38 1.44 16.37
C ILE A 295 5.50 2.34 15.50
N HIS A 296 5.29 3.59 15.92
CA HIS A 296 4.58 4.60 15.13
C HIS A 296 5.42 5.06 13.92
N PRO A 297 4.87 5.22 12.70
CA PRO A 297 5.63 5.56 11.48
C PRO A 297 6.46 6.84 11.54
N PHE A 298 6.08 7.76 12.44
CA PHE A 298 6.75 9.05 12.63
C PHE A 298 7.50 9.14 13.96
N ALA A 299 7.76 7.99 14.61
CA ALA A 299 8.68 7.96 15.74
C ALA A 299 10.07 8.47 15.30
N PRO A 300 10.81 9.17 16.17
CA PRO A 300 12.19 9.53 15.91
C PRO A 300 13.01 8.33 15.41
N THR A 301 13.80 8.52 14.35
CA THR A 301 14.46 7.41 13.65
C THR A 301 15.46 6.64 14.51
N GLU A 302 16.01 7.26 15.54
CA GLU A 302 16.85 6.64 16.57
C GLU A 302 16.10 5.56 17.38
N GLN A 303 14.77 5.61 17.46
CA GLN A 303 13.95 4.59 18.10
C GLN A 303 13.64 3.40 17.18
N ALA A 304 13.95 3.53 15.88
CA ALA A 304 13.64 2.56 14.85
C ALA A 304 14.89 2.06 14.11
N GLN A 305 16.06 2.03 14.77
CA GLN A 305 17.34 1.65 14.13
C GLN A 305 17.31 0.23 13.52
N GLY A 306 16.62 -0.72 14.15
CA GLY A 306 16.46 -2.07 13.57
C GLY A 306 15.69 -2.07 12.24
N TYR A 307 14.69 -1.18 12.09
CA TYR A 307 14.05 -0.95 10.79
C TYR A 307 15.01 -0.33 9.78
N GLN A 308 15.81 0.67 10.20
CA GLN A 308 16.75 1.35 9.31
C GLN A 308 17.83 0.39 8.78
N GLU A 309 18.37 -0.48 9.63
CA GLU A 309 19.33 -1.54 9.24
C GLU A 309 18.68 -2.49 8.22
N MET A 310 17.50 -3.04 8.52
CA MET A 310 16.78 -3.92 7.60
C MET A 310 16.45 -3.24 6.26
N PHE A 311 16.10 -1.94 6.26
CA PHE A 311 15.84 -1.20 5.03
C PHE A 311 17.08 -1.05 4.17
N GLN A 312 18.23 -0.75 4.79
CA GLN A 312 19.51 -0.67 4.12
C GLN A 312 19.87 -2.01 3.48
N ASP A 313 19.84 -3.08 4.26
CA ASP A 313 20.17 -4.43 3.79
C ASP A 313 19.23 -4.88 2.67
N LEU A 314 17.92 -4.69 2.85
CA LEU A 314 16.93 -5.05 1.84
C LEU A 314 17.13 -4.23 0.56
N GLY A 315 17.39 -2.92 0.67
CA GLY A 315 17.67 -2.06 -0.49
C GLY A 315 18.89 -2.51 -1.28
N GLU A 316 20.00 -2.84 -0.61
CA GLU A 316 21.23 -3.35 -1.23
C GLU A 316 21.05 -4.73 -1.88
N LEU A 317 20.33 -5.63 -1.19
CA LEU A 317 19.99 -6.95 -1.73
C LEU A 317 19.13 -6.82 -2.99
N LEU A 318 18.14 -5.92 -2.98
CA LEU A 318 17.30 -5.65 -4.15
C LEU A 318 18.09 -5.00 -5.29
N CYS A 319 19.00 -4.06 -5.01
CA CYS A 319 19.94 -3.51 -6.00
C CYS A 319 20.74 -4.64 -6.68
N THR A 320 21.31 -5.55 -5.87
CA THR A 320 22.10 -6.69 -6.35
C THR A 320 21.28 -7.61 -7.24
N ILE A 321 20.06 -7.97 -6.83
CA ILE A 321 19.16 -8.87 -7.59
C ILE A 321 18.74 -8.24 -8.93
N THR A 322 18.58 -6.93 -8.98
CA THR A 322 17.98 -6.24 -10.13
C THR A 322 18.96 -5.49 -11.01
N GLY A 323 20.21 -5.32 -10.59
CA GLY A 323 21.22 -4.54 -11.33
C GLY A 323 20.93 -3.03 -11.35
N PHE A 324 20.17 -2.54 -10.38
CA PHE A 324 19.90 -1.11 -10.17
C PHE A 324 20.85 -0.52 -9.13
N ASP A 325 20.93 0.81 -9.10
CA ASP A 325 21.86 1.57 -8.26
C ASP A 325 21.22 2.04 -6.95
N SER A 326 19.89 2.10 -6.89
CA SER A 326 19.16 2.59 -5.72
C SER A 326 17.70 2.12 -5.70
N PHE A 327 17.14 1.93 -4.50
CA PHE A 327 15.75 1.55 -4.28
C PHE A 327 14.99 2.54 -3.41
N SER A 328 13.71 2.77 -3.74
CA SER A 328 12.74 3.36 -2.82
C SER A 328 11.77 2.29 -2.35
N LEU A 329 11.65 2.13 -1.03
CA LEU A 329 10.70 1.21 -0.39
C LEU A 329 9.32 1.83 -0.13
N GLN A 330 9.10 3.11 -0.48
CA GLN A 330 7.86 3.82 -0.16
C GLN A 330 6.58 3.26 -0.82
N PRO A 331 6.56 2.89 -2.12
CA PRO A 331 5.31 2.51 -2.77
C PRO A 331 4.76 1.17 -2.23
N ASN A 332 3.51 1.19 -1.78
CA ASN A 332 2.86 0.10 -1.05
C ASN A 332 2.03 -0.87 -1.91
N ALA A 333 2.22 -0.88 -3.24
CA ALA A 333 1.63 -1.82 -4.18
C ALA A 333 2.37 -1.74 -5.52
N GLY A 334 2.26 -2.78 -6.38
CA GLY A 334 2.92 -2.75 -7.69
C GLY A 334 2.48 -1.56 -8.55
N ALA A 335 1.18 -1.29 -8.63
CA ALA A 335 0.64 -0.12 -9.33
C ALA A 335 1.11 1.23 -8.71
N ALA A 336 1.35 1.29 -7.40
CA ALA A 336 1.96 2.47 -6.78
C ALA A 336 3.43 2.61 -7.18
N GLY A 337 4.15 1.50 -7.36
CA GLY A 337 5.51 1.47 -7.91
C GLY A 337 5.58 1.90 -9.38
N GLU A 338 4.60 1.51 -10.21
CA GLU A 338 4.44 2.05 -11.58
C GLU A 338 4.29 3.57 -11.58
N TYR A 339 3.33 4.07 -10.80
CA TYR A 339 3.12 5.51 -10.66
C TYR A 339 4.40 6.21 -10.16
N ALA A 340 5.06 5.68 -9.12
CA ALA A 340 6.29 6.26 -8.58
C ALA A 340 7.44 6.27 -9.60
N GLY A 341 7.64 5.18 -10.35
CA GLY A 341 8.70 5.10 -11.36
C GLY A 341 8.47 6.05 -12.54
N LEU A 342 7.23 6.16 -13.02
CA LEU A 342 6.88 7.13 -14.06
C LEU A 342 7.00 8.58 -13.57
N MET A 343 6.70 8.84 -12.30
CA MET A 343 6.91 10.15 -11.68
C MET A 343 8.40 10.49 -11.53
N ALA A 344 9.25 9.50 -11.22
CA ALA A 344 10.71 9.68 -11.23
C ALA A 344 11.25 9.97 -12.63
N ILE A 345 10.76 9.27 -13.67
CA ILE A 345 11.09 9.58 -15.08
C ILE A 345 10.65 11.01 -15.44
N ARG A 346 9.44 11.40 -15.05
CA ARG A 346 8.94 12.76 -15.31
C ARG A 346 9.80 13.82 -14.62
N ALA A 347 10.19 13.60 -13.36
CA ALA A 347 11.06 14.48 -12.62
C ALA A 347 12.44 14.61 -13.28
N TYR A 348 12.99 13.49 -13.76
CA TYR A 348 14.23 13.48 -14.53
C TYR A 348 14.13 14.35 -15.78
N HIS A 349 13.11 14.18 -16.62
CA HIS A 349 12.90 15.03 -17.80
C HIS A 349 12.74 16.51 -17.43
N MET A 350 11.97 16.80 -16.37
CA MET A 350 11.81 18.17 -15.88
C MET A 350 13.14 18.81 -15.45
N ALA A 351 14.01 18.07 -14.77
CA ALA A 351 15.30 18.57 -14.32
C ALA A 351 16.29 18.81 -15.48
N HIS A 352 16.08 18.19 -16.63
CA HIS A 352 16.90 18.36 -17.84
C HIS A 352 16.32 19.38 -18.82
N GLY A 353 15.22 20.06 -18.48
CA GLY A 353 14.56 21.06 -19.34
C GLY A 353 13.58 20.47 -20.37
N ASP A 354 13.40 19.15 -20.37
CA ASP A 354 12.53 18.41 -21.29
C ASP A 354 11.07 18.34 -20.78
N HIS A 355 10.52 19.48 -20.36
CA HIS A 355 9.18 19.57 -19.74
C HIS A 355 8.04 19.09 -20.64
N HIS A 356 8.28 19.03 -21.96
CA HIS A 356 7.32 18.66 -22.99
C HIS A 356 7.22 17.14 -23.19
N ARG A 357 8.18 16.34 -22.71
CA ARG A 357 8.18 14.88 -22.83
C ARG A 357 7.09 14.27 -21.95
N ASN A 358 5.98 13.86 -22.56
CA ASN A 358 4.84 13.25 -21.87
C ASN A 358 4.25 12.02 -22.59
N VAL A 359 4.86 11.54 -23.68
CA VAL A 359 4.39 10.35 -24.40
C VAL A 359 4.92 9.08 -23.73
N CYS A 360 4.02 8.16 -23.41
CA CYS A 360 4.33 6.83 -22.90
C CYS A 360 3.91 5.75 -23.90
N ILE A 361 4.87 5.00 -24.43
CA ILE A 361 4.60 3.85 -25.29
C ILE A 361 4.27 2.64 -24.41
N ILE A 362 3.18 1.93 -24.72
CA ILE A 362 2.71 0.77 -23.94
C ILE A 362 2.25 -0.35 -24.88
N PRO A 363 2.86 -1.54 -24.85
CA PRO A 363 2.37 -2.70 -25.58
C PRO A 363 0.95 -3.09 -25.18
N VAL A 364 0.14 -3.55 -26.14
CA VAL A 364 -1.23 -4.00 -25.87
C VAL A 364 -1.29 -5.21 -24.92
N SER A 365 -0.21 -5.99 -24.85
CA SER A 365 -0.05 -7.12 -23.93
C SER A 365 0.20 -6.69 -22.48
N ALA A 366 0.64 -5.46 -22.22
CA ALA A 366 0.95 -4.99 -20.87
C ALA A 366 -0.25 -5.14 -19.93
N HIS A 367 0.03 -5.36 -18.64
CA HIS A 367 -0.99 -5.43 -17.60
C HIS A 367 -1.82 -4.13 -17.58
N GLY A 368 -3.09 -4.21 -17.15
CA GLY A 368 -4.00 -3.07 -17.20
C GLY A 368 -3.61 -1.92 -16.28
N THR A 369 -2.76 -2.18 -15.27
CA THR A 369 -2.20 -1.15 -14.38
C THR A 369 -1.28 -0.21 -15.13
N ASN A 370 -0.46 -0.68 -16.06
CA ASN A 370 0.51 0.14 -16.80
C ASN A 370 -0.15 1.37 -17.47
N PRO A 371 -1.17 1.21 -18.35
CA PRO A 371 -1.85 2.35 -18.94
C PRO A 371 -2.66 3.17 -17.92
N ALA A 372 -3.20 2.57 -16.86
CA ALA A 372 -3.88 3.32 -15.80
C ALA A 372 -2.92 4.21 -15.01
N SER A 373 -1.71 3.72 -14.71
CA SER A 373 -0.63 4.45 -14.03
C SER A 373 -0.09 5.58 -14.90
N ALA A 374 0.14 5.33 -16.20
CA ALA A 374 0.55 6.35 -17.15
C ALA A 374 -0.50 7.47 -17.30
N ALA A 375 -1.78 7.11 -17.40
CA ALA A 375 -2.88 8.08 -17.42
C ALA A 375 -2.93 8.91 -16.12
N MET A 376 -2.71 8.28 -14.96
CA MET A 376 -2.65 8.97 -13.67
C MET A 376 -1.47 9.94 -13.56
N CYS A 377 -0.35 9.66 -14.22
CA CYS A 377 0.80 10.58 -14.37
C CYS A 377 0.55 11.72 -15.38
N GLY A 378 -0.60 11.75 -16.05
CA GLY A 378 -0.91 12.72 -17.10
C GLY A 378 -0.14 12.50 -18.40
N MET A 379 0.33 11.28 -18.66
CA MET A 379 1.04 10.93 -19.89
C MET A 379 0.07 10.65 -21.05
N LYS A 380 0.50 10.99 -22.27
CA LYS A 380 -0.18 10.61 -23.51
C LYS A 380 0.24 9.19 -23.89
N ILE A 381 -0.71 8.26 -23.86
CA ILE A 381 -0.45 6.84 -24.11
C ILE A 381 -0.47 6.57 -25.63
N VAL A 382 0.58 5.92 -26.12
CA VAL A 382 0.67 5.38 -27.49
C VAL A 382 0.76 3.86 -27.40
N SER A 383 -0.25 3.16 -27.89
CA SER A 383 -0.27 1.70 -27.86
C SER A 383 0.50 1.12 -29.05
N VAL A 384 1.23 0.03 -28.80
CA VAL A 384 1.90 -0.76 -29.85
C VAL A 384 1.42 -2.20 -29.82
N GLY A 385 1.22 -2.78 -31.00
CA GLY A 385 0.75 -4.15 -31.18
C GLY A 385 1.77 -5.23 -30.79
N THR A 386 1.32 -6.47 -30.92
CA THR A 386 2.17 -7.67 -30.86
C THR A 386 2.23 -8.35 -32.22
N ASP A 387 3.31 -9.06 -32.50
CA ASP A 387 3.42 -9.93 -33.66
C ASP A 387 2.54 -11.20 -33.52
N ALA A 388 2.53 -12.05 -34.55
CA ALA A 388 1.75 -13.30 -34.55
C ALA A 388 2.22 -14.34 -33.50
N LYS A 389 3.43 -14.18 -32.96
CA LYS A 389 4.00 -15.03 -31.90
C LYS A 389 3.78 -14.46 -30.50
N GLY A 390 3.12 -13.30 -30.40
CA GLY A 390 2.80 -12.64 -29.14
C GLY A 390 3.93 -11.76 -28.60
N ASN A 391 4.98 -11.52 -29.38
CA ASN A 391 6.09 -10.64 -29.05
C ASN A 391 5.73 -9.19 -29.33
N ILE A 392 6.43 -8.23 -28.73
CA ILE A 392 6.27 -6.80 -29.09
C ILE A 392 6.64 -6.60 -30.56
N ASN A 393 5.79 -5.87 -31.31
CA ASN A 393 6.11 -5.51 -32.69
C ASN A 393 7.19 -4.41 -32.72
N ILE A 394 8.46 -4.79 -32.85
CA ILE A 394 9.62 -3.89 -32.82
C ILE A 394 9.52 -2.80 -33.90
N GLU A 395 9.08 -3.14 -35.11
CA GLU A 395 8.93 -2.18 -36.21
C GLU A 395 7.87 -1.11 -35.90
N GLU A 396 6.76 -1.51 -35.30
CA GLU A 396 5.72 -0.59 -34.85
C GLU A 396 6.19 0.28 -33.68
N LEU A 397 6.93 -0.31 -32.73
CA LEU A 397 7.54 0.40 -31.62
C LEU A 397 8.56 1.43 -32.10
N LYS A 398 9.41 1.08 -33.07
CA LYS A 398 10.38 1.99 -33.68
C LYS A 398 9.69 3.17 -34.35
N LYS A 399 8.68 2.91 -35.18
CA LYS A 399 7.88 3.97 -35.81
C LYS A 399 7.20 4.87 -34.78
N ALA A 400 6.66 4.30 -33.70
CA ALA A 400 6.04 5.05 -32.62
C ALA A 400 7.06 5.93 -31.87
N ALA A 401 8.25 5.40 -31.58
CA ALA A 401 9.33 6.13 -30.92
C ALA A 401 9.84 7.29 -31.80
N GLU A 402 10.13 7.03 -33.07
CA GLU A 402 10.58 8.05 -34.04
C GLU A 402 9.53 9.14 -34.24
N ALA A 403 8.25 8.76 -34.43
CA ALA A 403 7.15 9.71 -34.61
C ALA A 403 6.88 10.60 -33.37
N ASN A 404 7.29 10.14 -32.18
CA ASN A 404 7.12 10.87 -30.94
C ASN A 404 8.45 11.32 -30.32
N LYS A 405 9.57 11.29 -31.06
CA LYS A 405 10.93 11.51 -30.54
C LYS A 405 11.08 12.74 -29.64
N GLU A 406 10.51 13.86 -30.07
CA GLU A 406 10.55 15.11 -29.29
C GLU A 406 9.73 15.01 -27.99
N ASN A 407 8.62 14.27 -27.97
CA ASN A 407 7.72 14.19 -26.81
C ASN A 407 7.85 12.87 -26.03
N LEU A 408 8.73 11.96 -26.44
CA LEU A 408 8.85 10.61 -25.87
C LEU A 408 9.42 10.70 -24.45
N ALA A 409 8.61 10.30 -23.47
CA ALA A 409 9.00 10.26 -22.07
C ALA A 409 9.43 8.85 -21.65
N ALA A 410 8.63 7.83 -21.98
CA ALA A 410 8.86 6.49 -21.49
C ALA A 410 8.32 5.38 -22.41
N LEU A 411 8.88 4.17 -22.26
CA LEU A 411 8.26 2.89 -22.59
C LEU A 411 7.91 2.17 -21.29
N MET A 412 6.73 1.55 -21.21
CA MET A 412 6.45 0.53 -20.19
C MET A 412 6.46 -0.85 -20.83
N VAL A 413 7.35 -1.73 -20.36
CA VAL A 413 7.47 -3.11 -20.85
C VAL A 413 7.42 -4.10 -19.68
N THR A 414 6.91 -5.30 -19.90
CA THR A 414 6.94 -6.40 -18.92
C THR A 414 7.88 -7.48 -19.45
N TYR A 415 8.84 -7.93 -18.63
CA TYR A 415 9.80 -8.97 -19.04
C TYR A 415 9.91 -10.07 -17.97
N PRO A 416 9.84 -11.38 -18.34
CA PRO A 416 9.22 -11.86 -19.58
C PRO A 416 7.79 -11.32 -19.72
N SER A 417 7.27 -11.29 -20.95
CA SER A 417 5.98 -10.67 -21.24
C SER A 417 4.83 -11.35 -20.49
N THR A 418 3.67 -10.68 -20.42
CA THR A 418 2.42 -11.21 -19.85
C THR A 418 1.88 -12.43 -20.61
N HIS A 419 2.47 -12.76 -21.76
CA HIS A 419 2.22 -14.00 -22.50
C HIS A 419 3.05 -15.18 -21.99
N GLY A 420 3.95 -14.96 -21.04
CA GLY A 420 4.82 -16.00 -20.48
C GLY A 420 6.00 -16.37 -21.39
N VAL A 421 6.51 -15.44 -22.19
CA VAL A 421 7.62 -15.67 -23.14
C VAL A 421 8.74 -14.64 -22.94
N TYR A 422 9.98 -15.08 -23.19
CA TYR A 422 11.13 -14.18 -23.28
C TYR A 422 11.19 -13.55 -24.67
N GLU A 423 11.19 -12.23 -24.71
CA GLU A 423 11.36 -11.43 -25.93
C GLU A 423 12.84 -11.46 -26.36
N GLU A 424 13.14 -11.92 -27.59
CA GLU A 424 14.54 -12.01 -28.07
C GLU A 424 15.20 -10.65 -28.31
N GLY A 425 14.42 -9.60 -28.59
CA GLY A 425 14.91 -8.25 -28.93
C GLY A 425 14.73 -7.21 -27.83
N ILE A 426 14.74 -7.61 -26.55
CA ILE A 426 14.46 -6.69 -25.44
C ILE A 426 15.52 -5.58 -25.33
N ASP A 427 16.78 -5.88 -25.63
CA ASP A 427 17.88 -4.92 -25.69
C ASP A 427 17.71 -3.92 -26.83
N GLU A 428 17.30 -4.38 -28.01
CA GLU A 428 16.94 -3.52 -29.15
C GLU A 428 15.77 -2.59 -28.81
N ILE A 429 14.73 -3.12 -28.16
CA ILE A 429 13.58 -2.33 -27.69
C ILE A 429 14.03 -1.22 -26.74
N CYS A 430 14.84 -1.55 -25.72
CA CYS A 430 15.39 -0.56 -24.80
C CYS A 430 16.21 0.50 -25.55
N LYS A 431 17.09 0.06 -26.45
CA LYS A 431 17.95 0.94 -27.25
C LYS A 431 17.14 1.91 -28.11
N ILE A 432 16.09 1.45 -28.79
CA ILE A 432 15.23 2.30 -29.62
C ILE A 432 14.63 3.44 -28.78
N ILE A 433 14.21 3.15 -27.55
CA ILE A 433 13.62 4.15 -26.65
C ILE A 433 14.69 5.16 -26.19
N HIS A 434 15.86 4.68 -25.78
CA HIS A 434 16.98 5.54 -25.37
C HIS A 434 17.49 6.42 -26.51
N ASP A 435 17.64 5.89 -27.72
CA ASP A 435 18.07 6.64 -28.91
C ASP A 435 17.09 7.76 -29.30
N ASN A 436 15.83 7.67 -28.83
CA ASN A 436 14.79 8.68 -29.03
C ASN A 436 14.51 9.52 -27.77
N GLY A 437 15.41 9.48 -26.76
CA GLY A 437 15.35 10.32 -25.57
C GLY A 437 14.33 9.90 -24.51
N GLY A 438 13.71 8.72 -24.66
CA GLY A 438 12.82 8.15 -23.65
C GLY A 438 13.57 7.39 -22.55
N GLN A 439 12.84 7.02 -21.50
CA GLN A 439 13.29 6.12 -20.44
C GLN A 439 12.53 4.78 -20.49
N VAL A 440 13.14 3.71 -20.00
CA VAL A 440 12.54 2.37 -19.99
C VAL A 440 12.07 2.02 -18.60
N TYR A 441 10.76 1.96 -18.43
CA TYR A 441 10.11 1.38 -17.26
C TYR A 441 9.86 -0.11 -17.49
N MET A 442 10.41 -0.96 -16.63
CA MET A 442 10.08 -2.39 -16.60
C MET A 442 9.08 -2.71 -15.49
N ASP A 443 7.99 -3.36 -15.84
CA ASP A 443 7.10 -4.04 -14.90
C ASP A 443 7.78 -5.33 -14.43
N GLY A 444 8.17 -5.36 -13.16
CA GLY A 444 8.86 -6.48 -12.51
C GLY A 444 7.92 -7.49 -11.86
N ALA A 445 6.62 -7.49 -12.15
CA ALA A 445 5.69 -8.51 -11.66
C ALA A 445 6.13 -9.95 -12.01
N ASN A 446 6.84 -10.10 -13.13
CA ASN A 446 7.31 -11.39 -13.65
C ASN A 446 8.76 -11.72 -13.26
N MET A 447 9.33 -11.03 -12.26
CA MET A 447 10.71 -11.23 -11.80
C MET A 447 10.99 -12.65 -11.27
N ASN A 448 9.97 -13.45 -10.96
CA ASN A 448 10.17 -14.86 -10.57
C ASN A 448 10.76 -15.73 -11.70
N ALA A 449 10.78 -15.21 -12.93
CA ALA A 449 11.48 -15.83 -14.05
C ALA A 449 12.92 -15.27 -14.25
N GLN A 450 13.29 -14.20 -13.56
CA GLN A 450 14.56 -13.49 -13.78
C GLN A 450 15.57 -13.67 -12.65
N VAL A 451 15.12 -13.68 -11.39
CA VAL A 451 16.00 -13.62 -10.21
C VAL A 451 17.12 -14.66 -10.30
N GLY A 452 18.37 -14.19 -10.33
CA GLY A 452 19.57 -15.03 -10.38
C GLY A 452 19.90 -15.65 -11.75
N LEU A 453 19.18 -15.26 -12.81
CA LEU A 453 19.39 -15.67 -14.21
C LEU A 453 19.71 -14.48 -15.12
N THR A 454 18.98 -13.38 -14.94
CA THR A 454 19.19 -12.08 -15.58
C THR A 454 18.71 -10.98 -14.64
N SER A 455 18.80 -9.71 -15.04
CA SER A 455 18.29 -8.60 -14.23
C SER A 455 17.78 -7.44 -15.09
N PRO A 456 16.74 -6.70 -14.64
CA PRO A 456 16.21 -5.54 -15.35
C PRO A 456 17.28 -4.51 -15.73
N GLY A 457 18.17 -4.20 -14.79
CA GLY A 457 19.24 -3.24 -15.01
C GLY A 457 20.32 -3.73 -15.98
N PHE A 458 20.45 -5.04 -16.20
CA PHE A 458 21.34 -5.61 -17.22
C PHE A 458 20.72 -5.54 -18.62
N ILE A 459 19.39 -5.76 -18.73
CA ILE A 459 18.68 -5.74 -20.03
C ILE A 459 18.30 -4.34 -20.52
N GLY A 460 18.71 -3.27 -19.81
CA GLY A 460 18.54 -1.89 -20.24
C GLY A 460 17.35 -1.14 -19.63
N ALA A 461 16.69 -1.67 -18.60
CA ALA A 461 15.67 -0.91 -17.88
C ALA A 461 16.30 0.21 -17.03
N ASP A 462 15.66 1.37 -16.98
CA ASP A 462 16.06 2.51 -16.14
C ASP A 462 15.40 2.49 -14.77
N VAL A 463 14.18 1.96 -14.70
CA VAL A 463 13.38 1.83 -13.48
C VAL A 463 12.51 0.59 -13.54
N CYS A 464 12.32 -0.07 -12.40
CA CYS A 464 11.45 -1.23 -12.27
C CYS A 464 10.75 -1.22 -10.91
N HIS A 465 9.46 -1.55 -10.86
CA HIS A 465 8.86 -1.95 -9.59
C HIS A 465 8.98 -3.46 -9.37
N LEU A 466 8.99 -3.89 -8.12
CA LEU A 466 8.90 -5.31 -7.76
C LEU A 466 7.60 -5.58 -7.01
N ASN A 467 6.88 -6.67 -7.34
CA ASN A 467 5.81 -7.15 -6.46
C ASN A 467 6.39 -8.08 -5.39
N LEU A 468 6.67 -7.53 -4.20
CA LEU A 468 7.15 -8.36 -3.07
C LEU A 468 6.13 -9.45 -2.68
N HIS A 469 4.84 -9.17 -2.90
CA HIS A 469 3.70 -10.08 -2.70
C HIS A 469 3.46 -11.09 -3.82
N LYS A 470 4.40 -11.16 -4.78
CA LYS A 470 4.45 -12.20 -5.80
C LYS A 470 5.81 -12.90 -5.71
N THR A 471 6.86 -12.19 -6.09
CA THR A 471 8.20 -12.76 -6.23
C THR A 471 8.90 -13.00 -4.88
N PHE A 472 8.59 -12.23 -3.83
CA PHE A 472 9.34 -12.24 -2.57
C PHE A 472 8.47 -12.54 -1.34
N CYS A 473 7.53 -13.48 -1.53
CA CYS A 473 6.81 -14.21 -0.48
C CYS A 473 5.86 -13.45 0.45
N ILE A 474 5.66 -12.13 0.30
CA ILE A 474 4.57 -11.45 1.04
C ILE A 474 3.23 -12.12 0.67
N PRO A 475 2.36 -12.46 1.64
CA PRO A 475 1.13 -13.20 1.35
C PRO A 475 0.13 -12.37 0.56
N HIS A 476 -0.59 -13.02 -0.37
CA HIS A 476 -1.59 -12.36 -1.20
C HIS A 476 -2.79 -11.82 -0.41
N GLY A 477 -3.08 -12.37 0.78
CA GLY A 477 -4.06 -11.84 1.74
C GLY A 477 -5.50 -11.71 1.20
N GLY A 478 -5.89 -12.50 0.20
CA GLY A 478 -7.20 -12.37 -0.45
C GLY A 478 -7.36 -11.12 -1.34
N GLY A 479 -6.24 -10.46 -1.68
CA GLY A 479 -6.22 -9.23 -2.49
C GLY A 479 -5.49 -8.04 -1.83
N GLY A 480 -4.56 -8.31 -0.92
CA GLY A 480 -3.77 -7.34 -0.17
C GLY A 480 -3.46 -7.83 1.25
N PRO A 481 -2.28 -7.54 1.82
CA PRO A 481 -1.44 -6.40 1.47
C PRO A 481 -0.45 -6.64 0.33
N GLY A 482 0.19 -5.58 -0.14
CA GLY A 482 1.32 -5.63 -1.05
C GLY A 482 2.40 -4.62 -0.68
N MET A 483 3.56 -4.76 -1.31
CA MET A 483 4.61 -3.75 -1.42
C MET A 483 5.12 -3.72 -2.86
N GLY A 484 5.43 -2.53 -3.35
CA GLY A 484 5.85 -2.24 -4.72
C GLY A 484 7.11 -1.39 -4.81
N PRO A 485 8.21 -1.74 -4.11
CA PRO A 485 9.42 -0.92 -4.12
C PRO A 485 9.95 -0.76 -5.55
N ILE A 486 10.56 0.39 -5.83
CA ILE A 486 11.12 0.70 -7.14
C ILE A 486 12.64 0.74 -7.09
N GLY A 487 13.28 0.01 -8.00
CA GLY A 487 14.70 0.10 -8.27
C GLY A 487 14.94 1.01 -9.46
N VAL A 488 15.99 1.82 -9.40
CA VAL A 488 16.33 2.79 -10.44
C VAL A 488 17.82 2.81 -10.75
N LYS A 489 18.16 3.17 -11.98
CA LYS A 489 19.52 3.53 -12.37
C LYS A 489 19.95 4.84 -11.72
N LYS A 490 21.27 5.04 -11.64
CA LYS A 490 21.91 6.14 -10.93
C LYS A 490 21.36 7.52 -11.31
N HIS A 491 21.04 7.76 -12.58
CA HIS A 491 20.52 9.06 -13.04
C HIS A 491 19.09 9.36 -12.58
N LEU A 492 18.31 8.35 -12.19
CA LEU A 492 16.96 8.50 -11.65
C LEU A 492 16.92 8.52 -10.12
N ALA A 493 17.96 8.04 -9.43
CA ALA A 493 18.04 7.97 -7.97
C ALA A 493 17.76 9.31 -7.25
N PRO A 494 18.23 10.49 -7.75
CA PRO A 494 17.90 11.79 -7.16
C PRO A 494 16.40 12.07 -7.05
N TYR A 495 15.58 11.49 -7.92
CA TYR A 495 14.16 11.81 -8.05
C TYR A 495 13.23 10.81 -7.36
N LEU A 496 13.79 9.83 -6.65
CA LEU A 496 13.04 8.89 -5.83
C LEU A 496 12.20 9.63 -4.78
N PRO A 497 11.02 9.12 -4.41
CA PRO A 497 10.10 9.83 -3.54
C PRO A 497 10.67 10.01 -2.13
N SER A 498 10.30 11.13 -1.52
CA SER A 498 10.60 11.42 -0.11
C SER A 498 9.29 11.59 0.68
N HIS A 499 9.37 11.98 1.95
CA HIS A 499 8.19 12.14 2.80
C HIS A 499 8.32 13.39 3.68
N PRO A 500 7.24 14.18 3.87
CA PRO A 500 7.32 15.49 4.53
C PRO A 500 7.57 15.43 6.05
N VAL A 501 7.29 14.29 6.69
CA VAL A 501 7.49 14.11 8.14
C VAL A 501 8.84 13.49 8.47
N VAL A 502 9.25 12.48 7.71
CA VAL A 502 10.50 11.74 7.90
C VAL A 502 11.12 11.63 6.51
N PRO A 503 12.15 12.42 6.17
CA PRO A 503 12.75 12.38 4.85
C PRO A 503 13.24 10.97 4.51
N THR A 504 12.85 10.49 3.33
CA THR A 504 13.35 9.24 2.74
C THR A 504 14.04 9.55 1.41
N GLY A 505 14.34 8.51 0.64
CA GLY A 505 14.85 8.62 -0.71
C GLY A 505 15.31 7.26 -1.20
N GLY A 506 16.38 7.27 -1.97
CA GLY A 506 17.05 6.06 -2.44
C GLY A 506 17.84 5.33 -1.35
N ILE A 507 17.91 4.01 -1.51
CA ILE A 507 18.74 3.09 -0.73
C ILE A 507 19.54 2.25 -1.72
N PRO A 508 20.86 2.46 -1.88
CA PRO A 508 21.67 3.52 -1.28
C PRO A 508 21.25 4.95 -1.69
N ALA A 509 21.55 5.93 -0.85
CA ALA A 509 21.19 7.33 -1.10
C ALA A 509 21.99 7.94 -2.26
N PRO A 510 21.38 8.79 -3.11
CA PRO A 510 22.10 9.53 -4.14
C PRO A 510 22.89 10.70 -3.55
N ASP A 511 23.93 11.16 -4.26
CA ASP A 511 24.76 12.31 -3.86
C ASP A 511 23.95 13.60 -3.66
N LYS A 512 22.91 13.79 -4.48
CA LYS A 512 21.97 14.91 -4.41
C LYS A 512 20.55 14.37 -4.54
N SER A 513 19.70 14.73 -3.58
CA SER A 513 18.28 14.37 -3.58
C SER A 513 17.43 15.54 -4.09
N GLN A 514 16.53 15.26 -5.02
CA GLN A 514 15.56 16.17 -5.63
C GLN A 514 14.21 15.45 -5.82
N PRO A 515 13.58 14.99 -4.72
CA PRO A 515 12.36 14.19 -4.80
C PRO A 515 11.22 15.02 -5.40
N LEU A 516 10.46 14.44 -6.35
CA LEU A 516 9.29 15.12 -6.93
C LEU A 516 8.12 15.23 -5.95
N GLY A 517 8.05 14.33 -4.97
CA GLY A 517 7.00 14.33 -3.97
C GLY A 517 6.92 13.04 -3.15
N THR A 518 5.71 12.73 -2.72
CA THR A 518 5.39 11.60 -1.83
C THR A 518 4.28 10.75 -2.46
N ILE A 519 4.47 9.44 -2.43
CA ILE A 519 3.60 8.44 -3.05
C ILE A 519 2.70 7.74 -2.04
N SER A 520 3.23 7.48 -0.83
CA SER A 520 2.50 6.78 0.24
C SER A 520 2.45 7.61 1.51
N ALA A 521 1.41 7.42 2.32
CA ALA A 521 1.17 8.19 3.54
C ALA A 521 2.19 7.95 4.67
N ALA A 522 2.93 6.84 4.60
CA ALA A 522 4.03 6.53 5.50
C ALA A 522 5.36 6.46 4.72
N PRO A 523 6.51 6.77 5.34
CA PRO A 523 7.74 7.04 4.62
C PRO A 523 8.29 5.81 3.88
N TRP A 524 8.11 4.62 4.45
CA TRP A 524 8.48 3.32 3.86
C TRP A 524 7.25 2.43 3.58
N GLY A 525 6.09 3.04 3.32
CA GLY A 525 4.86 2.32 3.00
C GLY A 525 4.42 1.38 4.14
N SER A 526 4.23 0.10 3.81
CA SER A 526 3.84 -0.94 4.75
C SER A 526 5.06 -1.64 5.35
N ALA A 527 5.78 -0.95 6.25
CA ALA A 527 7.06 -1.41 6.76
C ALA A 527 6.99 -2.78 7.47
N LEU A 528 5.88 -3.09 8.17
CA LEU A 528 5.70 -4.33 8.94
C LEU A 528 5.86 -5.62 8.14
N ILE A 529 5.64 -5.58 6.81
CA ILE A 529 5.69 -6.76 5.95
C ILE A 529 6.98 -6.88 5.12
N LEU A 530 7.88 -5.90 5.20
CA LEU A 530 9.21 -5.98 4.58
C LEU A 530 10.11 -7.08 5.18
N PRO A 531 10.04 -7.41 6.50
CA PRO A 531 10.79 -8.54 7.06
C PRO A 531 10.54 -9.87 6.34
N ILE A 532 9.35 -10.08 5.75
CA ILE A 532 9.03 -11.32 5.03
C ILE A 532 9.99 -11.50 3.85
N SER A 533 10.08 -10.48 2.99
CA SER A 533 10.94 -10.52 1.81
C SER A 533 12.43 -10.51 2.18
N TYR A 534 12.81 -9.75 3.21
CA TYR A 534 14.16 -9.78 3.74
C TYR A 534 14.56 -11.19 4.19
N THR A 535 13.71 -11.85 4.99
CA THR A 535 13.95 -13.21 5.51
C THR A 535 14.03 -14.23 4.37
N TYR A 536 13.15 -14.15 3.36
CA TYR A 536 13.21 -15.00 2.17
C TYR A 536 14.55 -14.87 1.45
N ILE A 537 14.99 -13.64 1.15
CA ILE A 537 16.25 -13.40 0.43
C ILE A 537 17.45 -13.90 1.26
N ALA A 538 17.48 -13.58 2.56
CA ALA A 538 18.55 -13.96 3.46
C ALA A 538 18.67 -15.49 3.61
N MET A 539 17.56 -16.21 3.76
CA MET A 539 17.57 -17.67 3.92
C MET A 539 17.89 -18.40 2.62
N MET A 540 17.37 -17.93 1.48
CA MET A 540 17.60 -18.59 0.20
C MET A 540 19.03 -18.35 -0.31
N GLY A 541 19.58 -17.16 -0.07
CA GLY A 541 20.84 -16.72 -0.65
C GLY A 541 20.84 -16.74 -2.18
N SER A 542 21.95 -16.36 -2.79
CA SER A 542 22.06 -16.30 -4.27
C SER A 542 21.73 -17.64 -4.95
N LYS A 543 22.27 -18.76 -4.45
CA LYS A 543 22.04 -20.09 -5.04
C LYS A 543 20.57 -20.49 -4.95
N GLY A 544 19.94 -20.36 -3.78
CA GLY A 544 18.54 -20.74 -3.61
C GLY A 544 17.60 -19.89 -4.46
N LEU A 545 17.87 -18.58 -4.55
CA LEU A 545 17.07 -17.68 -5.39
C LEU A 545 17.17 -18.04 -6.87
N THR A 546 18.37 -18.34 -7.38
CA THR A 546 18.55 -18.82 -8.75
C THR A 546 17.81 -20.14 -9.00
N GLU A 547 17.91 -21.11 -8.09
CA GLU A 547 17.23 -22.40 -8.22
C GLU A 547 15.70 -22.27 -8.16
N ALA A 548 15.17 -21.34 -7.35
CA ALA A 548 13.74 -21.03 -7.32
C ALA A 548 13.22 -20.55 -8.68
N SER A 549 13.95 -19.66 -9.37
CA SER A 549 13.60 -19.21 -10.72
C SER A 549 13.67 -20.34 -11.75
N LYS A 550 14.73 -21.15 -11.71
CA LYS A 550 14.85 -22.34 -12.58
C LYS A 550 13.70 -23.32 -12.38
N GLN A 551 13.32 -23.59 -11.14
CA GLN A 551 12.23 -24.51 -10.83
C GLN A 551 10.87 -23.95 -11.29
N ALA A 552 10.65 -22.64 -11.17
CA ALA A 552 9.43 -22.01 -11.68
C ALA A 552 9.30 -22.18 -13.21
N ILE A 553 10.40 -21.94 -13.95
CA ILE A 553 10.45 -22.12 -15.41
C ILE A 553 10.28 -23.59 -15.78
N LEU A 554 10.96 -24.50 -15.08
CA LEU A 554 10.85 -25.94 -15.30
C LEU A 554 9.42 -26.44 -15.09
N ASN A 555 8.78 -26.05 -13.99
CA ASN A 555 7.41 -26.46 -13.68
C ASN A 555 6.42 -25.98 -14.74
N ALA A 556 6.54 -24.73 -15.20
CA ALA A 556 5.69 -24.18 -16.25
C ALA A 556 5.87 -24.94 -17.57
N ASN A 557 7.11 -25.19 -17.98
CA ASN A 557 7.40 -25.95 -19.21
C ASN A 557 6.95 -27.41 -19.11
N TYR A 558 7.10 -28.06 -17.96
CA TYR A 558 6.60 -29.40 -17.71
C TYR A 558 5.08 -29.47 -17.88
N MET A 559 4.35 -28.53 -17.27
CA MET A 559 2.89 -28.46 -17.40
C MET A 559 2.47 -28.17 -18.84
N ALA A 560 3.09 -27.19 -19.51
CA ALA A 560 2.82 -26.89 -20.91
C ALA A 560 3.04 -28.12 -21.80
N LYS A 561 4.16 -28.83 -21.62
CA LYS A 561 4.50 -30.04 -22.39
C LYS A 561 3.50 -31.17 -22.17
N ARG A 562 2.97 -31.32 -20.95
CA ARG A 562 1.94 -32.35 -20.66
C ARG A 562 0.58 -32.01 -21.24
N LEU A 563 0.26 -30.73 -21.39
CA LEU A 563 -1.06 -30.27 -21.81
C LEU A 563 -1.15 -30.00 -23.32
N GLU A 564 -0.04 -29.84 -24.04
CA GLU A 564 -0.02 -29.39 -25.43
C GLU A 564 -0.76 -30.29 -26.44
N ASN A 565 -0.87 -31.59 -26.15
CA ASN A 565 -1.63 -32.52 -27.00
C ASN A 565 -3.15 -32.47 -26.75
N HIS A 566 -3.58 -31.84 -25.65
CA HIS A 566 -4.98 -31.69 -25.26
C HIS A 566 -5.49 -30.26 -25.50
N TYR A 567 -4.61 -29.27 -25.33
CA TYR A 567 -4.94 -27.87 -25.49
C TYR A 567 -3.80 -27.13 -26.22
N PRO A 568 -4.13 -26.22 -27.17
CA PRO A 568 -3.11 -25.39 -27.79
C PRO A 568 -2.44 -24.47 -26.77
N ILE A 569 -1.11 -24.47 -26.77
CA ILE A 569 -0.31 -23.47 -26.03
C ILE A 569 -0.14 -22.26 -26.93
N LEU A 570 -0.71 -21.12 -26.53
CA LEU A 570 -0.92 -19.98 -27.42
C LEU A 570 0.38 -19.31 -27.87
N PHE A 571 1.34 -19.14 -26.97
CA PHE A 571 2.60 -18.45 -27.23
C PHE A 571 3.78 -19.25 -26.70
N ARG A 572 4.90 -19.22 -27.43
CA ARG A 572 6.17 -19.88 -27.08
C ARG A 572 7.32 -19.02 -27.56
N GLY A 573 8.44 -19.06 -26.82
CA GLY A 573 9.71 -18.50 -27.28
C GLY A 573 10.30 -19.29 -28.45
N VAL A 574 11.42 -18.81 -28.99
CA VAL A 574 12.05 -19.35 -30.21
C VAL A 574 12.42 -20.83 -30.10
N ASN A 575 12.77 -21.29 -28.90
CA ASN A 575 13.13 -22.69 -28.63
C ASN A 575 11.92 -23.58 -28.30
N GLY A 576 10.70 -23.09 -28.52
CA GLY A 576 9.47 -23.82 -28.20
C GLY A 576 9.15 -23.90 -26.70
N THR A 577 9.87 -23.14 -25.86
CA THR A 577 9.70 -23.10 -24.41
C THR A 577 8.90 -21.87 -23.97
N VAL A 578 8.42 -21.91 -22.73
CA VAL A 578 7.79 -20.79 -22.04
C VAL A 578 8.68 -20.33 -20.88
N ALA A 579 8.36 -19.20 -20.26
CA ALA A 579 9.02 -18.71 -19.07
C ALA A 579 8.43 -19.38 -17.81
N HIS A 580 7.99 -18.59 -16.82
CA HIS A 580 7.38 -19.07 -15.58
C HIS A 580 5.85 -19.29 -15.65
N GLU A 581 5.24 -19.03 -16.80
CA GLU A 581 3.80 -19.18 -17.04
C GLU A 581 3.54 -19.42 -18.53
N PHE A 582 2.33 -19.85 -18.87
CA PHE A 582 1.90 -20.08 -20.26
C PHE A 582 0.38 -19.92 -20.41
N ILE A 583 -0.07 -19.69 -21.64
CA ILE A 583 -1.49 -19.50 -21.96
C ILE A 583 -2.03 -20.74 -22.69
N ILE A 584 -3.14 -21.27 -22.18
CA ILE A 584 -3.95 -22.30 -22.82
C ILE A 584 -5.03 -21.62 -23.65
N ASP A 585 -5.07 -21.88 -24.97
CA ASP A 585 -6.09 -21.32 -25.83
C ASP A 585 -7.37 -22.16 -25.81
N LEU A 586 -8.41 -21.64 -25.16
CA LEU A 586 -9.73 -22.27 -25.08
C LEU A 586 -10.73 -21.72 -26.11
N ARG A 587 -10.35 -20.77 -26.96
CA ARG A 587 -11.27 -20.09 -27.88
C ARG A 587 -11.90 -21.05 -28.90
N GLY A 588 -11.18 -22.09 -29.29
CA GLY A 588 -11.67 -23.13 -30.21
C GLY A 588 -12.96 -23.81 -29.72
N PHE A 589 -13.13 -23.96 -28.40
CA PHE A 589 -14.31 -24.61 -27.80
C PHE A 589 -15.59 -23.76 -27.85
N LYS A 590 -15.51 -22.48 -28.24
CA LYS A 590 -16.71 -21.65 -28.42
C LYS A 590 -17.42 -21.94 -29.74
N ASN A 591 -16.67 -22.41 -30.74
CA ASN A 591 -17.20 -22.69 -32.08
C ASN A 591 -17.76 -24.12 -32.21
N THR A 592 -17.55 -24.95 -31.17
CA THR A 592 -18.14 -26.27 -30.97
C THR A 592 -19.30 -26.16 -30.00
#